data_AF-A0A0X3PJ87-F1
#
_entry.id   AF-A0A0X3PJ87-F1
#
_cell.length_a   1.000
_cell.length_b   1.000
_cell.length_c   1.000
_cell.angle_alpha   90.00
_cell.angle_beta   90.00
_cell.angle_gamma   90.00
#
_symmetry.space_group_name_H-M   'P 1'
#
loop_
_entity.id
_entity.type
_entity.pdbx_description
1 polymer ?
#
loop_
_entity_poly.entity_id
_entity_poly.type
_entity_poly.pdbx_seq_one_letter_code
_entity_poly.pdbx_strand_id
1 'polypeptide(L)'
;DLIHLIWKPTARSRMDNLFGNKYRKLLDDDECSQISHEDEMAQHPATNSSDIYSQPPSARDTRCLPANPIPGELEFSEEPMVLGSESMHLMATKTKPVRGILVDPLYAGIMKLQEEILSPGGIEVRTFALKLLSDVAFVEMDGKIWIAGWNQKCALLHGLFHVGDQLVAVNDFPVSTLSELNTALKSRRLAYRFRWFSEKALDASIIVSVDPTEPLHRLRIRRLPNARALVACRQYAGQSLGIAFENGTNVVKAISQDGPLACTGLPMLAPAFRVGGKSPQKHGLRLLKSRIRHTDAPSFVPWTLTEINNRPLNLFYSKNEAASLINGPSMEIGLVVQPADFISALKKKLQQLSFLKKFST
;
A
#
# COMPACT_ATOMS: atom_id res chain seq x y z
N ASP A 1 -56.67 9.63 -4.86
CA ASP A 1 -55.43 9.41 -5.62
C ASP A 1 -54.22 9.27 -4.72
N LEU A 2 -53.96 8.05 -4.26
CA LEU A 2 -52.64 7.64 -3.75
C LEU A 2 -52.52 6.13 -3.92
N ILE A 3 -51.52 5.73 -4.71
CA ILE A 3 -51.29 4.37 -5.16
C ILE A 3 -50.52 3.60 -4.08
N HIS A 4 -51.15 2.56 -3.54
CA HIS A 4 -50.46 1.40 -2.96
C HIS A 4 -49.86 0.59 -4.11
N LEU A 5 -48.53 0.48 -4.21
CA LEU A 5 -47.89 -0.56 -5.02
C LEU A 5 -47.10 -1.53 -4.16
N ILE A 6 -47.51 -2.78 -4.30
CA ILE A 6 -47.11 -3.99 -3.62
C ILE A 6 -45.65 -4.34 -3.91
N TRP A 7 -44.86 -4.55 -2.86
CA TRP A 7 -43.53 -5.14 -2.91
C TRP A 7 -43.66 -6.66 -3.11
N LYS A 8 -43.18 -7.21 -4.23
CA LYS A 8 -43.04 -8.68 -4.41
C LYS A 8 -41.58 -9.10 -4.21
N PRO A 9 -41.27 -10.07 -3.33
CA PRO A 9 -39.92 -10.55 -3.09
C PRO A 9 -39.57 -11.64 -4.11
N THR A 10 -38.83 -11.31 -5.17
CA THR A 10 -38.30 -12.31 -6.13
C THR A 10 -36.78 -12.29 -6.30
N ALA A 11 -36.06 -11.48 -5.52
CA ALA A 11 -34.59 -11.38 -5.64
C ALA A 11 -33.79 -12.40 -4.80
N ARG A 12 -34.44 -13.16 -3.89
CA ARG A 12 -33.73 -14.03 -2.93
C ARG A 12 -33.21 -15.35 -3.54
N SER A 13 -33.86 -15.87 -4.59
CA SER A 13 -33.55 -17.20 -5.17
C SER A 13 -32.42 -17.19 -6.21
N ARG A 14 -31.93 -16.02 -6.67
CA ARG A 14 -30.88 -15.93 -7.71
C ARG A 14 -29.48 -15.61 -7.16
N MET A 15 -29.32 -15.51 -5.84
CA MET A 15 -28.04 -15.21 -5.19
C MET A 15 -27.13 -16.45 -5.01
N ASP A 16 -27.71 -17.66 -4.98
CA ASP A 16 -27.00 -18.89 -4.58
C ASP A 16 -26.07 -19.49 -5.66
N ASN A 17 -26.17 -19.02 -6.91
CA ASN A 17 -25.50 -19.67 -8.05
C ASN A 17 -24.17 -19.01 -8.49
N LEU A 18 -23.72 -17.93 -7.84
CA LEU A 18 -22.52 -17.18 -8.29
C LEU A 18 -21.28 -17.39 -7.41
N PHE A 19 -21.45 -17.80 -6.15
CA PHE A 19 -20.34 -18.11 -5.26
C PHE A 19 -20.72 -19.34 -4.45
N GLY A 20 -20.02 -20.46 -4.70
CA GLY A 20 -20.22 -21.70 -3.96
C GLY A 20 -20.08 -21.52 -2.45
N ASN A 21 -20.53 -22.52 -1.69
CA ASN A 21 -20.77 -22.60 -0.24
C ASN A 21 -19.73 -22.03 0.77
N LYS A 22 -18.65 -21.37 0.33
CA LYS A 22 -17.55 -20.88 1.16
C LYS A 22 -17.87 -19.62 1.98
N TYR A 23 -18.93 -18.87 1.66
CA TYR A 23 -19.21 -17.55 2.28
C TYR A 23 -20.57 -17.46 3.00
N ARG A 24 -21.24 -18.59 3.25
CA ARG A 24 -22.55 -18.62 3.92
C ARG A 24 -22.49 -18.17 5.40
N LYS A 25 -21.31 -18.11 6.01
CA LYS A 25 -21.11 -17.84 7.44
C LYS A 25 -20.94 -16.36 7.85
N LEU A 26 -20.98 -15.43 6.90
CA LEU A 26 -20.80 -13.99 7.16
C LEU A 26 -22.11 -13.19 7.03
N LEU A 27 -23.25 -13.87 6.93
CA LEU A 27 -24.57 -13.25 6.71
C LEU A 27 -25.56 -13.48 7.85
N ASP A 28 -25.19 -14.24 8.87
CA ASP A 28 -26.01 -14.52 10.04
C ASP A 28 -25.16 -14.16 11.27
N ASP A 29 -25.31 -12.94 11.78
CA ASP A 29 -25.07 -12.53 13.18
C ASP A 29 -25.40 -11.02 13.27
N ASP A 30 -26.69 -10.71 13.31
CA ASP A 30 -27.25 -9.39 13.67
C ASP A 30 -28.35 -9.67 14.71
N GLU A 31 -28.00 -9.71 16.00
CA GLU A 31 -28.96 -9.51 17.09
C GLU A 31 -28.50 -8.35 17.97
N CYS A 32 -29.33 -7.32 17.93
CA CYS A 32 -29.26 -6.10 18.71
C CYS A 32 -29.99 -6.31 20.03
N SER A 33 -29.37 -5.97 21.16
CA SER A 33 -30.10 -5.74 22.41
C SER A 33 -29.49 -4.57 23.18
N GLN A 34 -30.33 -3.55 23.35
CA GLN A 34 -30.16 -2.41 24.26
C GLN A 34 -30.27 -2.86 25.72
N ILE A 35 -29.61 -2.15 26.65
CA ILE A 35 -30.09 -1.77 28.00
C ILE A 35 -29.18 -0.64 28.54
N SER A 36 -29.79 0.28 29.30
CA SER A 36 -29.36 1.58 29.84
C SER A 36 -28.67 1.54 31.22
N HIS A 37 -27.86 2.59 31.50
CA HIS A 37 -27.57 3.37 32.75
C HIS A 37 -27.68 2.67 34.14
N GLU A 38 -26.77 2.82 35.13
CA GLU A 38 -26.25 4.05 35.76
C GLU A 38 -25.09 3.74 36.77
N ASP A 39 -24.15 4.69 36.92
CA ASP A 39 -23.27 5.13 38.05
C ASP A 39 -22.59 4.17 39.06
N GLU A 40 -21.25 4.29 39.24
CA GLU A 40 -20.61 5.01 40.37
C GLU A 40 -19.05 5.03 40.31
N MET A 41 -18.47 6.04 40.98
CA MET A 41 -17.10 6.56 40.93
C MET A 41 -15.99 5.68 41.56
N ALA A 42 -14.76 5.74 41.01
CA ALA A 42 -13.51 5.81 41.78
C ALA A 42 -12.33 6.35 40.95
N GLN A 43 -11.53 7.23 41.55
CA GLN A 43 -10.39 7.96 40.98
C GLN A 43 -9.06 7.18 41.07
N HIS A 44 -8.12 7.58 40.19
CA HIS A 44 -6.63 7.42 40.19
C HIS A 44 -6.01 6.27 39.37
N PRO A 45 -4.75 6.43 38.88
CA PRO A 45 -4.25 7.49 38.01
C PRO A 45 -3.69 6.92 36.69
N ALA A 46 -3.51 7.83 35.72
CA ALA A 46 -3.02 7.57 34.37
C ALA A 46 -1.74 6.71 34.32
N THR A 47 -1.80 5.62 33.56
CA THR A 47 -0.62 4.99 32.94
C THR A 47 -0.81 5.11 31.43
N ASN A 48 -0.31 6.22 30.88
CA ASN A 48 -0.16 6.40 29.44
C ASN A 48 0.84 5.35 28.93
N SER A 49 0.33 4.25 28.38
CA SER A 49 1.09 3.32 27.56
C SER A 49 1.25 3.92 26.15
N SER A 50 2.14 4.90 26.02
CA SER A 50 2.52 5.50 24.73
C SER A 50 4.00 5.86 24.72
N ASP A 51 4.87 4.91 25.02
CA ASP A 51 6.33 5.08 24.93
C ASP A 51 6.95 3.81 24.32
N ILE A 52 6.87 3.68 22.99
CA ILE A 52 7.66 2.69 22.20
C ILE A 52 8.50 3.40 21.12
N TYR A 53 8.75 4.70 21.27
CA TYR A 53 9.78 5.41 20.50
C TYR A 53 10.74 6.12 21.45
N SER A 54 11.42 5.32 22.27
CA SER A 54 12.48 5.81 23.15
C SER A 54 13.80 5.94 22.37
N GLN A 55 14.02 7.19 21.93
CA GLN A 55 15.26 7.91 21.64
C GLN A 55 16.11 7.50 20.41
N PRO A 56 16.12 8.33 19.34
CA PRO A 56 17.14 8.30 18.31
C PRO A 56 18.49 8.82 18.84
N PRO A 57 19.63 8.43 18.22
CA PRO A 57 20.97 8.83 18.65
C PRO A 57 21.16 10.36 18.63
N SER A 58 21.98 10.85 19.56
CA SER A 58 22.22 12.27 19.81
C SER A 58 22.99 12.97 18.69
N ALA A 59 22.31 13.94 18.05
CA ALA A 59 22.78 15.05 17.21
C ALA A 59 23.75 14.72 16.06
N ARG A 60 23.37 14.96 14.80
CA ARG A 60 23.33 16.35 14.29
C ARG A 60 22.23 16.70 13.29
N ASP A 61 21.25 15.84 13.01
CA ASP A 61 20.11 16.29 12.20
C ASP A 61 18.79 15.64 12.63
N THR A 62 17.95 16.41 13.31
CA THR A 62 16.55 16.09 13.64
C THR A 62 15.65 15.99 12.40
N ARG A 63 16.23 16.10 11.20
CA ARG A 63 15.54 16.11 9.90
C ARG A 63 15.51 14.75 9.21
N CYS A 64 16.34 13.77 9.62
CA CYS A 64 16.25 12.43 9.05
C CYS A 64 14.99 11.73 9.58
N LEU A 65 14.24 11.09 8.69
CA LEU A 65 13.15 10.19 9.07
C LEU A 65 13.66 8.76 8.98
N PRO A 66 13.71 8.00 10.10
CA PRO A 66 14.16 6.62 10.07
C PRO A 66 13.24 5.76 9.21
N ALA A 67 13.75 4.62 8.73
CA ALA A 67 12.94 3.63 8.05
C ALA A 67 11.78 3.13 8.94
N ASN A 68 10.57 3.03 8.38
CA ASN A 68 9.44 2.45 9.11
C ASN A 68 9.75 1.01 9.59
N PRO A 69 9.17 0.57 10.71
CA PRO A 69 9.29 -0.82 11.15
C PRO A 69 8.65 -1.79 10.14
N ILE A 70 8.90 -3.09 10.33
CA ILE A 70 8.18 -4.14 9.60
C ILE A 70 6.68 -3.97 9.92
N PRO A 71 5.82 -3.77 8.91
CA PRO A 71 4.39 -3.68 9.17
C PRO A 71 3.85 -5.04 9.65
N GLY A 72 2.87 -5.02 10.56
CA GLY A 72 2.24 -6.24 11.10
C GLY A 72 1.50 -7.07 10.05
N GLU A 73 0.68 -8.02 10.48
CA GLU A 73 -0.29 -8.64 9.55
C GLU A 73 -1.43 -7.67 9.23
N LEU A 74 -2.12 -7.89 8.11
CA LEU A 74 -3.31 -7.12 7.78
C LEU A 74 -4.50 -7.67 8.56
N GLU A 75 -5.21 -6.80 9.26
CA GLU A 75 -6.38 -7.16 10.06
C GLU A 75 -7.65 -6.72 9.33
N PHE A 76 -8.42 -7.69 8.83
CA PHE A 76 -9.64 -7.39 8.06
C PHE A 76 -10.75 -6.76 8.89
N SER A 77 -10.74 -6.96 10.21
CA SER A 77 -11.66 -6.35 11.18
C SER A 77 -11.44 -4.86 11.37
N GLU A 78 -10.21 -4.39 11.22
CA GLU A 78 -9.86 -2.97 11.31
C GLU A 78 -10.34 -2.22 10.06
N GLU A 79 -10.83 -1.00 10.25
CA GLU A 79 -11.26 -0.16 9.13
C GLU A 79 -10.05 0.35 8.33
N PRO A 80 -10.11 0.35 6.98
CA PRO A 80 -9.03 0.89 6.19
C PRO A 80 -8.97 2.42 6.30
N MET A 81 -7.75 2.96 6.32
CA MET A 81 -7.54 4.40 6.22
C MET A 81 -8.02 4.90 4.85
N VAL A 82 -8.99 5.81 4.85
CA VAL A 82 -9.49 6.42 3.61
C VAL A 82 -8.50 7.51 3.17
N LEU A 83 -7.97 7.39 1.96
CA LEU A 83 -7.18 8.47 1.37
C LEU A 83 -8.11 9.66 1.05
N GLY A 84 -8.08 10.71 1.89
CA GLY A 84 -8.81 11.96 1.65
C GLY A 84 -8.26 12.75 0.45
N SER A 85 -9.10 13.62 -0.12
CA SER A 85 -8.77 14.57 -1.21
C SER A 85 -7.51 15.40 -0.96
N GLU A 86 -7.13 15.58 0.31
CA GLU A 86 -5.93 16.32 0.72
C GLU A 86 -4.62 15.70 0.20
N SER A 87 -4.56 14.37 0.02
CA SER A 87 -3.40 13.72 -0.64
C SER A 87 -3.18 14.19 -2.07
N MET A 88 -4.24 14.65 -2.76
CA MET A 88 -4.15 15.13 -4.15
C MET A 88 -3.86 16.63 -4.26
N HIS A 89 -4.20 17.43 -3.24
CA HIS A 89 -4.08 18.90 -3.28
C HIS A 89 -2.84 19.46 -2.55
N LEU A 90 -2.20 18.69 -1.67
CA LEU A 90 -0.99 19.11 -0.95
C LEU A 90 0.24 19.33 -1.84
N MET A 91 0.17 19.02 -3.14
CA MET A 91 1.28 19.26 -4.08
C MET A 91 1.34 20.69 -4.65
N ALA A 92 0.40 21.60 -4.31
CA ALA A 92 0.38 22.92 -4.95
C ALA A 92 0.03 24.14 -4.08
N THR A 93 -0.28 24.00 -2.78
CA THR A 93 -0.64 25.18 -1.98
C THR A 93 0.04 25.22 -0.62
N LYS A 94 0.58 26.40 -0.31
CA LYS A 94 1.18 26.76 0.99
C LYS A 94 0.20 26.39 2.10
N THR A 95 0.59 25.44 2.95
CA THR A 95 -0.20 24.99 4.09
C THR A 95 -0.33 26.12 5.13
N LYS A 96 -1.54 26.31 5.66
CA LYS A 96 -1.78 27.17 6.83
C LYS A 96 -1.26 26.45 8.08
N PRO A 97 -0.61 27.18 9.02
CA PRO A 97 0.08 26.56 10.15
C PRO A 97 -0.90 26.10 11.23
N VAL A 98 -0.77 24.85 11.65
CA VAL A 98 -1.19 24.40 12.98
C VAL A 98 0.10 24.22 13.80
N ARG A 99 0.29 25.08 14.81
CA ARG A 99 1.44 25.08 15.75
C ARG A 99 2.83 25.40 15.16
N GLY A 100 2.92 26.32 14.20
CA GLY A 100 4.17 27.08 13.96
C GLY A 100 5.40 26.31 13.44
N ILE A 101 5.29 25.03 13.11
CA ILE A 101 6.35 24.26 12.45
C ILE A 101 5.93 24.04 10.99
N LEU A 102 6.60 24.71 10.06
CA LEU A 102 6.44 24.45 8.64
C LEU A 102 7.19 23.15 8.31
N VAL A 103 6.48 22.03 8.28
CA VAL A 103 7.06 20.74 7.87
C VAL A 103 7.20 20.74 6.35
N ASP A 104 8.37 20.33 5.86
CA ASP A 104 8.64 20.23 4.43
C ASP A 104 7.64 19.25 3.75
N PRO A 105 7.05 19.57 2.58
CA PRO A 105 6.08 18.70 1.92
C PRO A 105 6.60 17.31 1.54
N LEU A 106 7.89 17.18 1.20
CA LEU A 106 8.51 15.87 0.95
C LEU A 106 8.53 15.07 2.26
N TYR A 107 8.99 15.68 3.34
CA TYR A 107 9.06 15.04 4.65
C TYR A 107 7.67 14.59 5.12
N ALA A 108 6.68 15.49 5.05
CA ALA A 108 5.29 15.18 5.38
C ALA A 108 4.71 14.05 4.50
N GLY A 109 5.05 14.04 3.21
CA GLY A 109 4.64 12.98 2.28
C GLY A 109 5.18 11.60 2.67
N ILE A 110 6.47 11.51 3.03
CA ILE A 110 7.06 10.24 3.47
C ILE A 110 6.51 9.82 4.84
N MET A 111 6.30 10.75 5.78
CA MET A 111 5.64 10.42 7.06
C MET A 111 4.26 9.82 6.84
N LYS A 112 3.45 10.44 6.00
CA LYS A 112 2.12 9.93 5.64
C LYS A 112 2.21 8.54 5.00
N LEU A 113 3.18 8.32 4.11
CA LEU A 113 3.40 7.00 3.52
C LEU A 113 3.76 5.95 4.57
N GLN A 114 4.58 6.29 5.58
CA GLN A 114 4.87 5.37 6.69
C GLN A 114 3.60 5.04 7.50
N GLU A 115 2.74 6.02 7.77
CA GLU A 115 1.44 5.78 8.41
C GLU A 115 0.56 4.83 7.59
N GLU A 116 0.50 5.03 6.26
CA GLU A 116 -0.23 4.16 5.34
C GLU A 116 0.31 2.72 5.33
N ILE A 117 1.65 2.54 5.35
CA ILE A 117 2.31 1.23 5.41
C ILE A 117 1.97 0.49 6.71
N LEU A 118 1.95 1.22 7.82
CA LEU A 118 1.74 0.67 9.16
C LEU A 118 0.26 0.48 9.52
N SER A 119 -0.67 1.02 8.73
CA SER A 119 -2.11 0.92 8.99
C SER A 119 -2.58 -0.55 9.02
N PRO A 120 -3.10 -1.07 10.15
CA PRO A 120 -3.46 -2.48 10.31
C PRO A 120 -4.61 -2.89 9.39
N GLY A 121 -5.59 -2.00 9.18
CA GLY A 121 -6.68 -2.19 8.24
C GLY A 121 -6.28 -2.01 6.77
N GLY A 122 -5.06 -1.53 6.50
CA GLY A 122 -4.63 -1.08 5.18
C GLY A 122 -5.28 0.24 4.79
N ILE A 123 -5.26 0.54 3.50
CA ILE A 123 -5.80 1.79 2.95
C ILE A 123 -6.94 1.51 1.98
N GLU A 124 -7.74 2.54 1.76
CA GLU A 124 -8.82 2.54 0.78
C GLU A 124 -8.55 3.53 -0.35
N VAL A 125 -8.60 3.01 -1.57
CA VAL A 125 -8.53 3.79 -2.81
C VAL A 125 -9.86 3.67 -3.55
N ARG A 126 -10.42 4.80 -3.98
CA ARG A 126 -11.65 4.82 -4.79
C ARG A 126 -11.35 5.29 -6.20
N THR A 127 -11.73 4.49 -7.21
CA THR A 127 -11.51 4.83 -8.62
C THR A 127 -12.40 4.02 -9.57
N PHE A 128 -12.44 4.40 -10.85
CA PHE A 128 -13.31 3.80 -11.86
C PHE A 128 -12.76 2.47 -12.38
N ALA A 129 -13.66 1.50 -12.60
CA ALA A 129 -13.30 0.16 -13.07
C ALA A 129 -12.53 0.18 -14.40
N LEU A 130 -12.96 1.04 -15.33
CA LEU A 130 -12.34 1.15 -16.65
C LEU A 130 -10.87 1.57 -16.54
N LYS A 131 -10.55 2.50 -15.64
CA LYS A 131 -9.18 2.93 -15.38
C LYS A 131 -8.36 1.82 -14.75
N LEU A 132 -8.92 1.09 -13.79
CA LEU A 132 -8.23 -0.05 -13.18
C LEU A 132 -7.88 -1.14 -14.19
N LEU A 133 -8.84 -1.54 -15.02
CA LEU A 133 -8.65 -2.64 -15.98
C LEU A 133 -7.70 -2.29 -17.12
N SER A 134 -7.65 -1.02 -17.52
CA SER A 134 -6.88 -0.59 -18.69
C SER A 134 -5.54 0.06 -18.35
N ASP A 135 -5.45 0.74 -17.21
CA ASP A 135 -4.33 1.63 -16.85
C ASP A 135 -3.54 1.16 -15.62
N VAL A 136 -3.92 0.07 -14.94
CA VAL A 136 -3.15 -0.50 -13.83
C VAL A 136 -2.66 -1.92 -14.15
N ALA A 137 -1.39 -2.19 -13.84
CA ALA A 137 -0.74 -3.49 -14.05
C ALA A 137 -0.84 -4.37 -12.80
N PHE A 138 -1.92 -5.13 -12.70
CA PHE A 138 -2.07 -6.16 -11.68
C PHE A 138 -1.33 -7.44 -12.07
N VAL A 139 -0.60 -8.02 -11.12
CA VAL A 139 0.11 -9.29 -11.29
C VAL A 139 -0.19 -10.26 -10.14
N GLU A 140 -0.32 -11.54 -10.47
CA GLU A 140 -0.53 -12.61 -9.49
C GLU A 140 0.80 -13.27 -9.11
N MET A 141 1.11 -13.25 -7.82
CA MET A 141 2.33 -13.83 -7.25
C MET A 141 2.08 -14.24 -5.79
N ASP A 142 2.46 -15.47 -5.46
CA ASP A 142 2.32 -16.04 -4.10
C ASP A 142 0.87 -16.06 -3.59
N GLY A 143 -0.09 -16.37 -4.47
CA GLY A 143 -1.53 -16.40 -4.12
C GLY A 143 -2.11 -15.03 -3.75
N LYS A 144 -1.44 -13.95 -4.15
CA LYS A 144 -1.81 -12.57 -3.90
C LYS A 144 -1.77 -11.76 -5.19
N ILE A 145 -2.50 -10.66 -5.20
CA ILE A 145 -2.48 -9.68 -6.29
C ILE A 145 -1.62 -8.48 -5.88
N TRP A 146 -0.71 -8.12 -6.76
CA TRP A 146 0.22 -7.00 -6.56
C TRP A 146 0.08 -5.98 -7.68
N ILE A 147 0.33 -4.71 -7.37
CA ILE A 147 0.44 -3.64 -8.36
C ILE A 147 1.90 -3.54 -8.79
N ALA A 148 2.16 -3.85 -10.05
CA ALA A 148 3.51 -3.80 -10.64
C ALA A 148 3.78 -2.50 -11.42
N GLY A 149 2.77 -1.66 -11.64
CA GLY A 149 2.88 -0.40 -12.36
C GLY A 149 1.52 0.13 -12.82
N TRP A 150 1.53 1.31 -13.44
CA TRP A 150 0.34 1.92 -14.02
C TRP A 150 0.73 2.82 -15.19
N ASN A 151 -0.26 3.22 -15.99
CA ASN A 151 -0.08 4.13 -17.10
C ASN A 151 0.27 5.53 -16.56
N GLN A 152 1.55 5.90 -16.68
CA GLN A 152 2.05 7.19 -16.20
C GLN A 152 1.43 8.40 -16.92
N LYS A 153 0.79 8.19 -18.07
CA LYS A 153 0.01 9.25 -18.76
C LYS A 153 -1.34 9.52 -18.10
N CYS A 154 -1.81 8.63 -17.21
CA CYS A 154 -3.07 8.79 -16.50
C CYS A 154 -2.83 9.52 -15.17
N ALA A 155 -2.95 10.85 -15.18
CA ALA A 155 -2.74 11.69 -13.99
C ALA A 155 -3.62 11.31 -12.79
N LEU A 156 -4.83 10.77 -13.04
CA LEU A 156 -5.76 10.33 -11.99
C LEU A 156 -5.21 9.16 -11.15
N LEU A 157 -4.19 8.44 -11.62
CA LEU A 157 -3.58 7.33 -10.89
C LEU A 157 -2.32 7.74 -10.12
N HIS A 158 -1.83 8.97 -10.33
CA HIS A 158 -0.64 9.48 -9.65
C HIS A 158 -0.93 9.61 -8.15
N GLY A 159 -0.03 9.09 -7.32
CA GLY A 159 -0.18 9.10 -5.85
C GLY A 159 -1.20 8.11 -5.30
N LEU A 160 -2.00 7.44 -6.13
CA LEU A 160 -2.94 6.41 -5.65
C LEU A 160 -2.25 5.09 -5.35
N PHE A 161 -1.33 4.70 -6.23
CA PHE A 161 -0.66 3.40 -6.19
C PHE A 161 0.85 3.56 -6.09
N HIS A 162 1.47 2.58 -5.45
CA HIS A 162 2.91 2.40 -5.40
C HIS A 162 3.24 1.02 -5.96
N VAL A 163 4.41 0.88 -6.58
CA VAL A 163 4.86 -0.45 -7.05
C VAL A 163 5.12 -1.33 -5.83
N GLY A 164 4.48 -2.50 -5.78
CA GLY A 164 4.58 -3.41 -4.63
C GLY A 164 3.42 -3.32 -3.66
N ASP A 165 2.41 -2.49 -3.94
CA ASP A 165 1.14 -2.55 -3.24
C ASP A 165 0.46 -3.90 -3.42
N GLN A 166 -0.11 -4.42 -2.34
CA GLN A 166 -0.91 -5.64 -2.39
C GLN A 166 -2.39 -5.27 -2.41
N LEU A 167 -3.09 -5.66 -3.49
CA LEU A 167 -4.54 -5.54 -3.55
C LEU A 167 -5.16 -6.71 -2.78
N VAL A 168 -6.06 -6.40 -1.84
CA VAL A 168 -6.61 -7.38 -0.91
C VAL A 168 -8.10 -7.58 -1.12
N ALA A 169 -8.85 -6.51 -1.39
CA ALA A 169 -10.27 -6.59 -1.66
C ALA A 169 -10.75 -5.54 -2.66
N VAL A 170 -11.84 -5.85 -3.36
CA VAL A 170 -12.56 -4.94 -4.25
C VAL A 170 -14.03 -4.94 -3.84
N ASN A 171 -14.57 -3.76 -3.51
CA ASN A 171 -15.95 -3.60 -3.04
C ASN A 171 -16.27 -4.52 -1.85
N ASP A 172 -15.31 -4.65 -0.93
CA ASP A 172 -15.31 -5.54 0.23
C ASP A 172 -15.30 -7.05 -0.08
N PHE A 173 -15.09 -7.44 -1.36
CA PHE A 173 -14.85 -8.83 -1.74
C PHE A 173 -13.34 -9.11 -1.78
N PRO A 174 -12.84 -10.04 -0.96
CA PRO A 174 -11.44 -10.44 -1.00
C PRO A 174 -11.07 -10.98 -2.39
N VAL A 175 -9.89 -10.60 -2.88
CA VAL A 175 -9.37 -11.04 -4.17
C VAL A 175 -7.94 -11.57 -3.99
N SER A 176 -7.68 -12.72 -4.59
CA SER A 176 -6.38 -13.40 -4.55
C SER A 176 -5.87 -13.77 -5.94
N THR A 177 -6.76 -13.86 -6.93
CA THR A 177 -6.45 -14.18 -8.32
C THR A 177 -6.89 -13.11 -9.30
N LEU A 178 -6.24 -13.04 -10.46
CA LEU A 178 -6.64 -12.10 -11.53
C LEU A 178 -8.06 -12.38 -12.05
N SER A 179 -8.53 -13.62 -11.98
CA SER A 179 -9.91 -13.98 -12.37
C SER A 179 -10.94 -13.39 -11.41
N GLU A 180 -10.70 -13.50 -10.10
CA GLU A 180 -11.54 -12.90 -9.06
C GLU A 180 -11.58 -11.37 -9.21
N LEU A 181 -10.42 -10.74 -9.41
CA LEU A 181 -10.30 -9.31 -9.64
C LEU A 181 -11.12 -8.84 -10.86
N ASN A 182 -10.94 -9.49 -12.01
CA ASN A 182 -11.68 -9.15 -13.23
C ASN A 182 -13.19 -9.30 -13.03
N THR A 183 -13.61 -10.34 -12.31
CA THR A 183 -15.02 -10.59 -11.99
C THR A 183 -15.57 -9.50 -11.07
N ALA A 184 -14.81 -9.10 -10.04
CA ALA A 184 -15.21 -8.07 -9.10
C ALA A 184 -15.34 -6.68 -9.76
N LEU A 185 -14.38 -6.32 -10.62
CA LEU A 185 -14.38 -5.03 -11.33
C LEU A 185 -15.47 -4.94 -12.42
N LYS A 186 -15.79 -6.05 -13.09
CA LYS A 186 -16.85 -6.06 -14.13
C LYS A 186 -18.26 -6.18 -13.54
N SER A 187 -18.38 -6.56 -12.27
CA SER A 187 -19.68 -6.77 -11.63
C SER A 187 -20.36 -5.45 -11.30
N ARG A 188 -21.31 -5.03 -12.15
CA ARG A 188 -22.20 -3.89 -11.89
C ARG A 188 -22.91 -4.01 -10.54
N ARG A 189 -23.30 -5.22 -10.12
CA ARG A 189 -23.98 -5.46 -8.84
C ARG A 189 -23.10 -5.09 -7.65
N LEU A 190 -21.81 -5.41 -7.69
CA LEU A 190 -20.87 -5.07 -6.62
C LEU A 190 -20.60 -3.56 -6.60
N ALA A 191 -20.53 -2.96 -7.78
CA ALA A 191 -20.23 -1.56 -7.94
C ALA A 191 -21.41 -0.64 -7.51
N TYR A 192 -22.66 -1.03 -7.77
CA TYR A 192 -23.84 -0.26 -7.34
C TYR A 192 -24.20 -0.38 -5.85
N ARG A 193 -23.70 -1.40 -5.13
CA ARG A 193 -23.88 -1.48 -3.66
C ARG A 193 -23.28 -0.25 -2.94
N PHE A 194 -22.23 0.35 -3.49
CA PHE A 194 -21.53 1.48 -2.86
C PHE A 194 -21.94 2.84 -3.40
N ARG A 195 -22.67 2.92 -4.53
CA ARG A 195 -23.19 4.18 -5.08
C ARG A 195 -24.08 4.93 -4.07
N TRP A 196 -24.77 4.20 -3.20
CA TRP A 196 -25.76 4.77 -2.27
C TRP A 196 -25.22 5.12 -0.87
N PHE A 197 -24.01 4.67 -0.50
CA PHE A 197 -23.35 5.08 0.75
C PHE A 197 -22.43 6.30 0.58
N SER A 198 -22.17 6.67 -0.67
CA SER A 198 -21.14 7.62 -1.10
C SER A 198 -21.61 9.08 -1.13
N GLU A 199 -22.92 9.35 -1.29
CA GLU A 199 -23.46 10.71 -1.43
C GLU A 199 -23.40 11.56 -0.15
N LYS A 200 -23.31 10.94 1.04
CA LYS A 200 -23.19 11.67 2.31
C LYS A 200 -21.75 11.90 2.78
N ALA A 201 -20.76 11.25 2.16
CA ALA A 201 -19.40 11.13 2.71
C ALA A 201 -18.26 11.65 1.82
N LEU A 202 -18.54 12.05 0.57
CA LEU A 202 -17.53 12.67 -0.28
C LEU A 202 -17.74 14.17 -0.33
N ASP A 203 -16.67 14.90 -0.05
CA ASP A 203 -16.55 16.31 -0.38
C ASP A 203 -16.89 16.50 -1.87
N ALA A 204 -17.84 17.39 -2.15
CA ALA A 204 -18.43 17.61 -3.47
C ALA A 204 -17.38 18.01 -4.55
N SER A 205 -16.16 18.31 -4.13
CA SER A 205 -14.99 18.63 -4.95
C SER A 205 -14.36 17.42 -5.68
N ILE A 206 -14.60 16.16 -5.25
CA ILE A 206 -14.11 14.94 -5.93
C ILE A 206 -15.05 14.52 -7.09
N ILE A 207 -16.27 15.05 -7.16
CA ILE A 207 -17.22 14.76 -8.24
C ILE A 207 -16.86 15.61 -9.47
N VAL A 208 -15.66 15.43 -10.01
CA VAL A 208 -15.33 15.89 -11.36
C VAL A 208 -16.06 14.94 -12.33
N SER A 209 -17.22 15.41 -12.81
CA SER A 209 -18.02 14.81 -13.89
C SER A 209 -18.09 13.27 -13.86
N VAL A 210 -18.86 12.74 -12.90
CA VAL A 210 -19.21 11.31 -12.92
C VAL A 210 -20.15 11.10 -14.10
N ASP A 211 -19.70 10.36 -15.12
CA ASP A 211 -20.63 9.69 -16.01
C ASP A 211 -21.48 8.74 -15.15
N PRO A 212 -22.80 8.95 -15.00
CA PRO A 212 -23.65 8.13 -14.14
C PRO A 212 -23.69 6.65 -14.56
N THR A 213 -23.08 6.30 -15.70
CA THR A 213 -22.98 4.94 -16.22
C THR A 213 -21.77 4.14 -15.71
N GLU A 214 -20.72 4.78 -15.18
CA GLU A 214 -19.54 4.08 -14.65
C GLU A 214 -19.49 4.08 -13.11
N PRO A 215 -19.59 2.91 -12.46
CA PRO A 215 -19.60 2.85 -11.01
C PRO A 215 -18.17 2.96 -10.42
N LEU A 216 -18.06 3.69 -9.31
CA LEU A 216 -16.84 3.82 -8.53
C LEU A 216 -16.58 2.52 -7.74
N HIS A 217 -15.35 2.03 -7.77
CA HIS A 217 -14.93 0.86 -7.01
C HIS A 217 -14.10 1.26 -5.78
N ARG A 218 -14.35 0.58 -4.66
CA ARG A 218 -13.57 0.64 -3.43
C ARG A 218 -12.49 -0.44 -3.48
N LEU A 219 -11.23 -0.06 -3.43
CA LEU A 219 -10.11 -0.99 -3.34
C LEU A 219 -9.52 -0.93 -1.94
N ARG A 220 -9.40 -2.09 -1.29
CA ARG A 220 -8.64 -2.23 -0.04
C ARG A 220 -7.24 -2.74 -0.36
N ILE A 221 -6.24 -1.96 0.04
CA ILE A 221 -4.83 -2.18 -0.31
C ILE A 221 -4.01 -2.30 0.96
N ARG A 222 -3.13 -3.28 1.02
CA ARG A 222 -2.02 -3.28 1.97
C ARG A 222 -0.87 -2.51 1.31
N ARG A 223 -0.64 -1.28 1.78
CA ARG A 223 0.39 -0.38 1.23
C ARG A 223 1.77 -0.97 1.47
N LEU A 224 2.51 -1.20 0.38
CA LEU A 224 3.93 -1.55 0.37
C LEU A 224 4.41 -2.46 1.53
N PRO A 225 3.85 -3.66 1.74
CA PRO A 225 4.12 -4.48 2.93
C PRO A 225 5.59 -4.91 3.07
N ASN A 226 6.34 -4.92 1.96
CA ASN A 226 7.75 -5.31 1.94
C ASN A 226 8.70 -4.10 1.96
N ALA A 227 8.20 -2.86 1.94
CA ALA A 227 9.04 -1.69 1.74
C ALA A 227 9.51 -1.03 3.04
N ARG A 228 10.56 -0.21 2.88
CA ARG A 228 10.97 0.81 3.84
C ARG A 228 10.96 2.16 3.15
N ALA A 229 10.14 3.06 3.66
CA ALA A 229 10.12 4.47 3.33
C ALA A 229 10.93 5.23 4.39
N LEU A 230 11.76 6.19 3.99
CA LEU A 230 12.64 6.94 4.89
C LEU A 230 13.06 8.28 4.26
N VAL A 231 13.62 9.19 5.08
CA VAL A 231 14.24 10.43 4.60
C VAL A 231 15.69 10.49 5.07
N ALA A 232 16.61 10.60 4.13
CA ALA A 232 18.03 10.84 4.41
C ALA A 232 18.36 12.33 4.19
N CYS A 233 19.08 12.93 5.14
CA CYS A 233 19.44 14.35 5.11
C CYS A 233 20.94 14.55 4.98
N ARG A 234 21.33 15.29 3.95
CA ARG A 234 22.70 15.77 3.78
C ARG A 234 23.01 16.88 4.77
N GLN A 235 24.28 16.95 5.13
CA GLN A 235 24.87 18.03 5.92
C GLN A 235 25.25 19.23 5.05
N TYR A 236 25.57 19.00 3.77
CA TYR A 236 25.85 20.04 2.78
C TYR A 236 25.39 19.63 1.37
N ALA A 237 25.14 20.61 0.51
CA ALA A 237 24.66 20.38 -0.85
C ALA A 237 25.69 19.56 -1.65
N GLY A 238 25.21 18.53 -2.35
CA GLY A 238 26.07 17.64 -3.14
C GLY A 238 26.81 16.56 -2.33
N GLN A 239 26.64 16.49 -1.01
CA GLN A 239 27.15 15.37 -0.21
C GLN A 239 26.59 14.05 -0.74
N SER A 240 27.46 13.06 -0.96
CA SER A 240 26.99 11.69 -1.27
C SER A 240 26.14 11.16 -0.12
N LEU A 241 24.98 10.57 -0.42
CA LEU A 241 24.16 9.88 0.59
C LEU A 241 24.85 8.61 1.15
N GLY A 242 25.93 8.16 0.52
CA GLY A 242 26.61 6.91 0.87
C GLY A 242 25.88 5.68 0.34
N ILE A 243 25.16 5.78 -0.78
CA ILE A 243 24.52 4.63 -1.44
C ILE A 243 25.13 4.42 -2.82
N ALA A 244 25.45 3.18 -3.15
CA ALA A 244 25.94 2.79 -4.47
C ALA A 244 25.00 1.75 -5.08
N PHE A 245 24.81 1.83 -6.40
CA PHE A 245 23.95 0.91 -7.15
C PHE A 245 24.77 -0.08 -7.97
N GLU A 246 24.18 -1.24 -8.28
CA GLU A 246 24.70 -2.10 -9.33
C GLU A 246 24.55 -1.38 -10.68
N ASN A 247 25.62 -1.37 -11.47
CA ASN A 247 25.74 -0.57 -12.69
C ASN A 247 24.49 -0.62 -13.57
N GLY A 248 23.90 0.55 -13.83
CA GLY A 248 22.73 0.66 -14.71
C GLY A 248 21.40 0.30 -14.05
N THR A 249 21.36 -0.13 -12.79
CA THR A 249 20.16 -0.61 -12.10
C THR A 249 19.78 0.23 -10.88
N ASN A 250 18.62 -0.06 -10.29
CA ASN A 250 18.19 0.52 -9.01
C ASN A 250 18.51 -0.42 -7.82
N VAL A 251 19.25 -1.51 -8.04
CA VAL A 251 19.64 -2.46 -6.98
C VAL A 251 20.79 -1.87 -6.18
N VAL A 252 20.66 -1.84 -4.86
CA VAL A 252 21.67 -1.30 -3.95
C VAL A 252 22.82 -2.29 -3.84
N LYS A 253 24.00 -1.85 -4.27
CA LYS A 253 25.25 -2.61 -4.17
C LYS A 253 25.90 -2.46 -2.80
N ALA A 254 25.90 -1.24 -2.25
CA ALA A 254 26.52 -0.95 -0.97
C ALA A 254 25.91 0.29 -0.31
N ILE A 255 25.92 0.29 1.02
CA ILE A 255 25.60 1.44 1.86
C ILE A 255 26.84 1.73 2.71
N SER A 256 27.36 2.95 2.61
CA SER A 256 28.49 3.45 3.41
C SER A 256 28.04 3.78 4.82
N GLN A 257 28.80 3.35 5.83
CA GLN A 257 28.52 3.63 7.24
C GLN A 257 28.72 5.11 7.60
N ASP A 258 29.52 5.83 6.81
CA ASP A 258 29.80 7.25 7.02
C ASP A 258 28.82 8.17 6.27
N GLY A 259 27.91 7.58 5.48
CA GLY A 259 26.96 8.31 4.66
C GLY A 259 25.68 8.72 5.42
N PRO A 260 25.02 9.81 5.03
CA PRO A 260 23.71 10.21 5.56
C PRO A 260 22.66 9.09 5.63
N LEU A 261 22.67 8.14 4.69
CA LEU A 261 21.72 7.04 4.68
C LEU A 261 21.90 6.09 5.87
N ALA A 262 23.12 5.90 6.37
CA ALA A 262 23.37 5.02 7.51
C ALA A 262 22.68 5.50 8.79
N CYS A 263 22.49 6.82 8.93
CA CYS A 263 21.79 7.42 10.07
C CYS A 263 20.28 7.11 10.12
N THR A 264 19.70 6.61 9.04
CA THR A 264 18.25 6.34 8.95
C THR A 264 17.84 4.99 9.57
N GLY A 265 18.82 4.20 10.03
CA GLY A 265 18.58 2.87 10.58
C GLY A 265 18.19 1.81 9.55
N LEU A 266 18.33 2.11 8.25
CA LEU A 266 18.09 1.12 7.20
C LEU A 266 19.12 -0.02 7.31
N PRO A 267 18.68 -1.30 7.45
CA PRO A 267 19.60 -2.43 7.46
C PRO A 267 20.35 -2.55 6.13
N MET A 268 21.59 -3.06 6.15
CA MET A 268 22.40 -3.21 4.94
C MET A 268 21.73 -4.09 3.86
N LEU A 269 20.98 -5.11 4.28
CA LEU A 269 20.26 -6.03 3.41
C LEU A 269 18.81 -6.17 3.84
N ALA A 270 17.95 -6.49 2.89
CA ALA A 270 16.54 -6.74 3.10
C ALA A 270 16.30 -8.21 3.48
N PRO A 271 15.29 -8.51 4.31
CA PRO A 271 14.78 -9.88 4.42
C PRO A 271 14.28 -10.36 3.06
N ALA A 272 14.66 -11.58 2.67
CA ALA A 272 14.27 -12.17 1.39
C ALA A 272 12.76 -12.40 1.29
N PHE A 273 12.18 -12.08 0.12
CA PHE A 273 10.81 -12.37 -0.23
C PHE A 273 10.65 -13.84 -0.63
N ARG A 274 10.26 -14.66 0.35
CA ARG A 274 10.10 -16.10 0.17
C ARG A 274 8.82 -16.44 -0.61
N VAL A 275 8.92 -16.48 -1.94
CA VAL A 275 7.84 -16.99 -2.82
C VAL A 275 7.57 -18.46 -2.52
N GLY A 276 6.35 -18.82 -2.11
CA GLY A 276 5.95 -20.21 -1.90
C GLY A 276 6.47 -20.86 -0.61
N GLY A 277 6.99 -20.07 0.34
CA GLY A 277 7.20 -20.55 1.70
C GLY A 277 5.84 -20.70 2.37
N LYS A 278 5.40 -21.94 2.61
CA LYS A 278 4.37 -22.18 3.64
C LYS A 278 4.80 -21.38 4.86
N SER A 279 3.91 -20.53 5.38
CA SER A 279 4.14 -19.98 6.72
C SER A 279 4.50 -21.14 7.64
N PRO A 280 5.34 -20.94 8.67
CA PRO A 280 5.51 -21.94 9.71
C PRO A 280 4.24 -21.98 10.56
N GLN A 281 3.09 -22.30 9.95
CA GLN A 281 1.92 -22.75 10.67
C GLN A 281 2.32 -24.06 11.35
N LYS A 282 2.35 -23.98 12.68
CA LYS A 282 2.45 -25.10 13.59
C LYS A 282 1.27 -26.06 13.35
N HIS A 283 1.37 -26.91 12.35
CA HIS A 283 0.57 -28.13 12.29
C HIS A 283 1.49 -29.28 12.65
N GLY A 284 1.31 -29.76 13.88
CA GLY A 284 1.94 -30.95 14.40
C GLY A 284 1.74 -32.13 13.45
N LEU A 285 2.78 -32.97 13.41
CA LEU A 285 2.76 -34.33 12.86
C LEU A 285 2.37 -34.44 11.38
N ARG A 286 3.34 -34.23 10.50
CA ARG A 286 3.44 -35.07 9.31
C ARG A 286 4.90 -35.38 8.97
N LEU A 287 5.37 -36.46 9.59
CA LEU A 287 6.60 -37.16 9.27
C LEU A 287 6.48 -37.81 7.88
N LEU A 288 7.62 -37.80 7.18
CA LEU A 288 8.09 -38.68 6.11
C LEU A 288 7.91 -38.24 4.64
N LYS A 289 9.10 -38.00 4.07
CA LYS A 289 9.52 -38.13 2.67
C LYS A 289 9.15 -36.99 1.72
N SER A 290 9.87 -35.87 1.85
CA SER A 290 10.28 -35.13 0.65
C SER A 290 11.80 -35.08 0.58
N ARG A 291 12.31 -35.43 -0.60
CA ARG A 291 13.73 -35.46 -0.95
C ARG A 291 14.25 -34.02 -0.84
N ILE A 292 15.07 -33.78 0.17
CA ILE A 292 15.78 -32.53 0.41
C ILE A 292 16.53 -32.14 -0.88
N ARG A 293 16.03 -31.11 -1.57
CA ARG A 293 16.87 -30.18 -2.33
C ARG A 293 16.94 -28.90 -1.50
N HIS A 294 17.80 -28.92 -0.49
CA HIS A 294 18.24 -27.71 0.21
C HIS A 294 19.13 -26.94 -0.78
N THR A 295 18.51 -26.21 -1.71
CA THR A 295 19.12 -24.97 -2.17
C THR A 295 18.72 -23.95 -1.12
N ASP A 296 19.62 -23.65 -0.19
CA ASP A 296 19.40 -22.65 0.85
C ASP A 296 19.22 -21.30 0.15
N ALA A 297 17.96 -20.93 -0.11
CA ALA A 297 17.64 -19.62 -0.61
C ALA A 297 18.16 -18.58 0.41
N PRO A 298 18.84 -17.51 -0.04
CA PRO A 298 19.45 -16.56 0.87
C PRO A 298 18.38 -15.95 1.79
N SER A 299 18.69 -15.83 3.08
CA SER A 299 17.79 -15.22 4.07
C SER A 299 17.68 -13.71 3.89
N PHE A 300 18.69 -13.09 3.29
CA PHE A 300 18.78 -11.67 3.04
C PHE A 300 19.20 -11.40 1.60
N VAL A 301 18.67 -10.33 1.03
CA VAL A 301 18.92 -9.90 -0.36
C VAL A 301 19.23 -8.40 -0.39
N PRO A 302 19.85 -7.89 -1.46
CA PRO A 302 19.99 -6.46 -1.65
C PRO A 302 18.65 -5.72 -1.62
N TRP A 303 18.67 -4.46 -1.22
CA TRP A 303 17.55 -3.55 -1.45
C TRP A 303 17.48 -3.16 -2.93
N THR A 304 16.30 -2.86 -3.43
CA THR A 304 16.06 -2.18 -4.70
C THR A 304 15.28 -0.92 -4.43
N LEU A 305 15.76 0.19 -4.97
CA LEU A 305 15.09 1.47 -4.87
C LEU A 305 13.91 1.50 -5.85
N THR A 306 12.72 1.79 -5.34
CA THR A 306 11.50 1.87 -6.15
C THR A 306 10.98 3.29 -6.29
N GLU A 307 11.29 4.19 -5.35
CA GLU A 307 10.88 5.59 -5.42
C GLU A 307 11.93 6.53 -4.83
N ILE A 308 12.07 7.72 -5.42
CA ILE A 308 12.86 8.83 -4.89
C ILE A 308 11.98 10.08 -4.93
N ASN A 309 11.85 10.78 -3.80
CA ASN A 309 11.08 12.02 -3.68
C ASN A 309 9.66 11.92 -4.27
N ASN A 310 8.92 10.87 -3.91
CA ASN A 310 7.58 10.55 -4.41
C ASN A 310 7.51 10.29 -5.93
N ARG A 311 8.66 10.11 -6.60
CA ARG A 311 8.75 9.74 -8.00
C ARG A 311 9.06 8.24 -8.13
N PRO A 312 8.16 7.43 -8.72
CA PRO A 312 8.45 6.03 -8.98
C PRO A 312 9.57 5.89 -10.01
N LEU A 313 10.48 4.96 -9.75
CA LEU A 313 11.60 4.63 -10.61
C LEU A 313 11.23 3.55 -11.62
N ASN A 314 11.93 3.53 -12.76
CA ASN A 314 11.72 2.49 -13.76
C ASN A 314 12.24 1.12 -13.27
N LEU A 315 11.35 0.12 -13.18
CA LEU A 315 11.69 -1.27 -12.82
C LEU A 315 12.57 -1.98 -13.86
N PHE A 316 12.58 -1.51 -15.10
CA PHE A 316 13.42 -2.01 -16.19
C PHE A 316 14.78 -1.32 -16.26
N TYR A 317 15.02 -0.37 -15.35
CA TYR A 317 16.27 0.33 -15.18
C TYR A 317 16.67 1.14 -16.43
N SER A 318 16.26 2.40 -16.45
CA SER A 318 16.68 3.35 -17.47
C SER A 318 17.93 4.10 -16.98
N LYS A 319 19.03 4.03 -17.74
CA LYS A 319 20.10 5.04 -17.77
C LYS A 319 20.62 5.55 -16.40
N ASN A 320 20.84 4.68 -15.42
CA ASN A 320 21.28 5.08 -14.06
C ASN A 320 20.33 6.11 -13.37
N GLU A 321 19.03 6.05 -13.64
CA GLU A 321 18.03 7.00 -13.13
C GLU A 321 18.14 7.23 -11.61
N ALA A 322 18.23 6.15 -10.81
CA ALA A 322 18.37 6.24 -9.37
C ALA A 322 19.60 7.05 -8.95
N ALA A 323 20.77 6.76 -9.55
CA ALA A 323 22.00 7.46 -9.25
C ALA A 323 21.92 8.95 -9.64
N SER A 324 21.33 9.26 -10.79
CA SER A 324 21.15 10.65 -11.24
C SER A 324 20.25 11.45 -10.30
N LEU A 325 19.15 10.87 -9.82
CA LEU A 325 18.23 11.55 -8.90
C LEU A 325 18.84 11.75 -7.51
N ILE A 326 19.58 10.76 -7.01
CA ILE A 326 20.27 10.85 -5.72
C ILE A 326 21.41 11.88 -5.76
N ASN A 327 22.12 12.00 -6.88
CA ASN A 327 23.21 12.96 -7.04
C ASN A 327 22.72 14.40 -7.27
N GLY A 328 21.41 14.64 -7.34
CA GLY A 328 20.83 15.99 -7.40
C GLY A 328 21.21 16.84 -6.17
N PRO A 329 20.97 18.16 -6.17
CA PRO A 329 21.46 19.07 -5.13
C PRO A 329 20.66 19.07 -3.82
N SER A 330 19.50 18.38 -3.77
CA SER A 330 18.58 18.41 -2.62
C SER A 330 19.26 18.02 -1.31
N MET A 331 18.93 18.73 -0.24
CA MET A 331 19.42 18.45 1.11
C MET A 331 18.69 17.27 1.76
N GLU A 332 17.42 17.10 1.43
CA GLU A 332 16.55 16.05 1.96
C GLU A 332 16.12 15.17 0.79
N ILE A 333 16.22 13.85 0.98
CA ILE A 333 15.92 12.88 -0.06
C ILE A 333 15.05 11.79 0.56
N GLY A 334 13.79 11.72 0.12
CA GLY A 334 12.85 10.66 0.45
C GLY A 334 13.10 9.44 -0.41
N LEU A 335 13.20 8.26 0.21
CA LEU A 335 13.52 7.01 -0.46
C LEU A 335 12.51 5.93 -0.09
N VAL A 336 12.12 5.12 -1.06
CA VAL A 336 11.38 3.87 -0.85
C VAL A 336 12.19 2.71 -1.41
N VAL A 337 12.57 1.77 -0.54
CA VAL A 337 13.33 0.56 -0.89
C VAL A 337 12.52 -0.71 -0.63
N GLN A 338 12.72 -1.73 -1.45
CA GLN A 338 12.06 -3.04 -1.36
C GLN A 338 13.06 -4.18 -1.62
N PRO A 339 12.83 -5.41 -1.14
CA PRO A 339 13.71 -6.55 -1.40
C PRO A 339 13.91 -6.80 -2.90
N ALA A 340 15.16 -7.01 -3.34
CA ALA A 340 15.48 -7.15 -4.75
C ALA A 340 14.86 -8.40 -5.40
N ASP A 341 14.69 -9.48 -4.65
CA ASP A 341 14.03 -10.70 -5.13
C ASP A 341 12.53 -10.50 -5.35
N PHE A 342 11.85 -9.75 -4.47
CA PHE A 342 10.46 -9.32 -4.65
C PHE A 342 10.29 -8.48 -5.92
N ILE A 343 11.13 -7.46 -6.10
CA ILE A 343 11.07 -6.59 -7.30
C ILE A 343 11.40 -7.37 -8.56
N SER A 344 12.36 -8.29 -8.50
CA SER A 344 12.69 -9.17 -9.63
C SER A 344 11.52 -10.09 -10.01
N ALA A 345 10.81 -10.63 -9.01
CA ALA A 345 9.63 -11.47 -9.23
C ALA A 345 8.46 -10.66 -9.83
N LEU A 346 8.20 -9.45 -9.32
CA LEU A 346 7.23 -8.52 -9.91
C LEU A 346 7.57 -8.17 -11.35
N LYS A 347 8.83 -7.79 -11.61
CA LYS A 347 9.33 -7.47 -12.95
C LYS A 347 9.11 -8.63 -13.93
N LYS A 348 9.42 -9.86 -13.52
CA LYS A 348 9.22 -11.06 -14.34
C LYS A 348 7.75 -11.27 -14.68
N LYS A 349 6.83 -11.05 -13.72
CA LYS A 349 5.38 -11.13 -13.97
C LYS A 349 4.89 -10.02 -14.88
N LEU A 350 5.38 -8.79 -14.68
CA LEU A 350 5.04 -7.63 -15.50
C LEU A 350 5.47 -7.82 -16.97
N GLN A 351 6.62 -8.44 -17.22
CA GLN A 351 7.08 -8.78 -18.58
C GLN A 351 6.19 -9.78 -19.32
N GLN A 352 5.38 -10.55 -18.59
CA GLN A 352 4.44 -11.50 -19.20
C GLN A 352 3.16 -10.82 -19.69
N LEU A 353 2.92 -9.55 -19.32
CA LEU A 353 1.77 -8.78 -19.79
C LEU A 353 2.04 -8.27 -21.22
N SER A 354 1.08 -8.50 -22.11
CA SER A 354 1.18 -8.13 -23.54
C SER A 354 1.28 -6.62 -23.79
N PHE A 355 0.98 -5.79 -22.80
CA PHE A 355 0.94 -4.32 -22.88
C PHE A 355 1.98 -3.63 -21.97
N LEU A 356 3.12 -4.29 -21.72
CA LEU A 356 4.24 -3.81 -20.89
C LEU A 356 4.65 -2.35 -21.15
N LYS A 357 4.73 -1.93 -22.42
CA LYS A 357 5.16 -0.57 -22.80
C LYS A 357 4.28 0.54 -22.22
N LYS A 358 3.03 0.23 -21.84
CA LYS A 358 2.11 1.18 -21.24
C LYS A 358 2.45 1.49 -19.78
N PHE A 359 3.16 0.58 -19.11
CA PHE A 359 3.40 0.62 -17.66
C PHE A 359 4.86 0.83 -17.27
N SER A 360 5.78 0.73 -18.24
CA SER A 360 7.15 1.21 -18.05
C SER A 360 7.14 2.74 -18.02
N THR A 361 7.78 3.32 -17.02
CA THR A 361 8.14 4.75 -16.99
C THR A 361 9.10 5.12 -18.11
#